data_AF-A0A497A124-F1
#
_entry.id   AF-A0A497A124-F1
#
_cell.length_a   1.000
_cell.length_b   1.000
_cell.length_c   1.000
_cell.angle_alpha   90.00
_cell.angle_beta   90.00
_cell.angle_gamma   90.00
#
_symmetry.space_group_name_H-M   'P 1'
#
loop_
_entity.id
_entity.type
_entity.pdbx_description
1 polymer ?
#
loop_
_entity_poly.entity_id
_entity_poly.type
_entity_poly.pdbx_seq_one_letter_code
_entity_poly.pdbx_strand_id
1 'polypeptide(L)'
;MVEGPGGEDTETRTDYITVYAPVVAGFIAAPTEGIAPLTVVFTNTSTGDYTASLWDFGDGVTSTLESPTHTYTTPGVYTVTLTVEGPGGTAMETKAEYVSVWYSVYLPLVMQSSGAVAQAPPSSSRCILRRSLAPYP
;
A
#
# COMPACT_ATOMS: atom_id res chain seq x y z
N MET A 1 31.43 35.23 -70.08
CA MET A 1 30.14 34.80 -69.50
C MET A 1 30.28 33.34 -69.10
N VAL A 2 30.16 33.03 -67.82
CA VAL A 2 30.12 31.65 -67.31
C VAL A 2 28.71 31.44 -66.78
N GLU A 3 27.93 30.59 -67.45
CA GLU A 3 26.65 30.09 -66.94
C GLU A 3 26.85 28.61 -66.60
N GLY A 4 26.69 28.27 -65.33
CA GLY A 4 26.64 26.88 -64.86
C GLY A 4 25.19 26.43 -64.66
N PRO A 5 24.89 25.13 -64.73
CA PRO A 5 23.64 24.60 -64.20
C PRO A 5 23.88 24.01 -62.81
N GLY A 6 23.44 24.73 -61.78
CA GLY A 6 23.23 24.15 -60.45
C GLY A 6 21.93 23.36 -60.47
N GLY A 7 22.03 22.04 -60.36
CA GLY A 7 20.90 21.17 -60.09
C GLY A 7 20.85 20.87 -58.59
N GLU A 8 19.76 21.29 -57.93
CA GLU A 8 19.41 20.79 -56.61
C GLU A 8 18.49 19.58 -56.81
N ASP A 9 19.00 18.37 -56.57
CA ASP A 9 18.14 17.19 -56.45
C ASP A 9 17.59 17.15 -55.01
N THR A 10 16.30 17.47 -54.87
CA THR A 10 15.56 17.28 -53.61
C THR A 10 14.67 16.05 -53.72
N GLU A 11 15.13 14.94 -53.13
CA GLU A 11 14.31 13.74 -52.92
C GLU A 11 13.49 13.92 -51.64
N THR A 12 12.19 14.19 -51.80
CA THR A 12 11.27 14.28 -50.66
C THR A 12 10.73 12.88 -50.33
N ARG A 13 11.27 12.25 -49.29
CA ARG A 13 10.73 11.02 -48.70
C ARG A 13 9.70 11.33 -47.62
N THR A 14 8.47 11.58 -48.02
CA THR A 14 7.31 11.64 -47.12
C THR A 14 6.86 10.24 -46.74
N ASP A 15 7.39 9.67 -45.64
CA ASP A 15 6.65 8.67 -44.81
C ASP A 15 7.31 8.19 -43.49
N TYR A 16 8.35 8.83 -42.91
CA TYR A 16 9.16 8.17 -41.87
C TYR A 16 8.99 8.65 -40.41
N ILE A 17 8.06 9.56 -40.10
CA ILE A 17 7.93 10.07 -38.72
C ILE A 17 6.57 9.72 -38.14
N THR A 18 6.45 8.53 -37.58
CA THR A 18 5.34 8.18 -36.70
C THR A 18 5.62 8.76 -35.31
N VAL A 19 4.95 9.85 -34.96
CA VAL A 19 5.02 10.44 -33.62
C VAL A 19 4.03 9.71 -32.73
N TYR A 20 4.54 9.00 -31.73
CA TYR A 20 3.70 8.35 -30.71
C TYR A 20 3.39 9.32 -29.59
N ALA A 21 2.15 9.28 -29.08
CA ALA A 21 1.77 10.02 -27.88
C ALA A 21 2.53 9.46 -26.67
N PRO A 22 2.97 10.32 -25.74
CA PRO A 22 3.69 9.86 -24.55
C PRO A 22 2.81 8.95 -23.70
N VAL A 23 3.41 7.92 -23.12
CA VAL A 23 2.77 7.08 -22.12
C VAL A 23 2.73 7.81 -20.77
N VAL A 24 1.69 7.57 -19.97
CA VAL A 24 1.56 8.10 -18.61
C VAL A 24 1.28 6.94 -17.68
N ALA A 25 2.17 6.72 -16.72
CA ALA A 25 2.00 5.69 -15.70
C ALA A 25 0.96 6.12 -14.67
N GLY A 26 0.12 5.19 -14.22
CA GLY A 26 -0.83 5.43 -13.16
C GLY A 26 -1.36 4.11 -12.61
N PHE A 27 -1.63 4.07 -11.30
CA PHE A 27 -2.26 2.90 -10.69
C PHE A 27 -3.01 3.22 -9.41
N ILE A 28 -3.89 2.30 -9.04
CA ILE A 28 -4.55 2.22 -7.75
C ILE A 28 -4.39 0.81 -7.18
N ALA A 29 -4.54 0.66 -5.87
CA ALA A 29 -4.59 -0.63 -5.21
C ALA A 29 -5.63 -0.66 -4.09
N ALA A 30 -6.16 -1.85 -3.80
CA ALA A 30 -7.05 -2.07 -2.67
C ALA A 30 -6.93 -3.52 -2.15
N PRO A 31 -6.94 -3.72 -0.82
CA PRO A 31 -6.79 -2.71 0.25
C PRO A 31 -5.35 -2.15 0.33
N THR A 32 -5.19 -0.91 0.79
CA THR A 32 -3.86 -0.29 1.04
C THR A 32 -3.38 -0.50 2.48
N GLU A 33 -4.19 -1.07 3.35
CA GLU A 33 -3.81 -1.34 4.73
C GLU A 33 -4.49 -2.60 5.27
N GLY A 34 -3.84 -3.26 6.24
CA GLY A 34 -4.40 -4.43 6.89
C GLY A 34 -3.37 -5.23 7.67
N ILE A 35 -3.75 -6.41 8.14
CA ILE A 35 -2.87 -7.32 8.88
C ILE A 35 -2.22 -8.34 7.94
N ALA A 36 -0.98 -8.74 8.22
CA ALA A 36 -0.33 -9.81 7.48
C ALA A 36 -1.03 -11.17 7.73
N PRO A 37 -1.20 -12.02 6.70
CA PRO A 37 -0.91 -11.76 5.29
C PRO A 37 -1.99 -10.86 4.63
N LEU A 38 -1.56 -9.77 3.98
CA LEU A 38 -2.44 -8.84 3.29
C LEU A 38 -2.38 -9.07 1.79
N THR A 39 -3.47 -9.53 1.20
CA THR A 39 -3.61 -9.64 -0.26
C THR A 39 -4.14 -8.34 -0.82
N VAL A 40 -3.36 -7.70 -1.69
CA VAL A 40 -3.64 -6.42 -2.34
C VAL A 40 -3.81 -6.63 -3.83
N VAL A 41 -4.90 -6.09 -4.38
CA VAL A 41 -5.16 -6.08 -5.82
C VAL A 41 -4.69 -4.76 -6.39
N PHE A 42 -3.77 -4.83 -7.35
CA PHE A 42 -3.27 -3.67 -8.08
C PHE A 42 -4.00 -3.53 -9.41
N THR A 43 -4.44 -2.33 -9.73
CA THR A 43 -5.09 -2.00 -11.00
C THR A 43 -4.26 -0.94 -11.72
N ASN A 44 -3.83 -1.27 -12.93
CA ASN A 44 -3.17 -0.32 -13.81
C ASN A 44 -4.20 0.68 -14.35
N THR A 45 -3.93 1.97 -14.17
CA THR A 45 -4.71 3.08 -14.73
C THR A 45 -3.84 3.96 -15.64
N SER A 46 -2.77 3.39 -16.18
CA SER A 46 -1.87 4.06 -17.12
C SER A 46 -2.60 4.38 -18.41
N THR A 47 -2.15 5.41 -19.10
CA THR A 47 -2.75 5.89 -20.35
C THR A 47 -1.69 6.02 -21.44
N GLY A 48 -2.15 6.05 -22.70
CA GLY A 48 -1.28 5.98 -23.87
C GLY A 48 -1.09 4.54 -24.37
N ASP A 49 -0.36 4.40 -25.49
CA ASP A 49 -0.04 3.10 -26.07
C ASP A 49 1.20 2.52 -25.38
N TYR A 50 1.01 1.54 -24.51
CA TYR A 50 2.08 0.78 -23.85
C TYR A 50 1.97 -0.71 -24.14
N THR A 51 3.11 -1.39 -24.23
CA THR A 51 3.22 -2.81 -24.54
C THR A 51 3.73 -3.64 -23.37
N ALA A 52 4.31 -3.00 -22.36
CA ALA A 52 4.84 -3.67 -21.18
C ALA A 52 4.55 -2.87 -19.90
N SER A 53 4.37 -3.60 -18.81
CA SER A 53 4.25 -3.08 -17.45
C SER A 53 5.16 -3.88 -16.52
N LEU A 54 5.84 -3.21 -15.61
CA LEU A 54 6.67 -3.78 -14.57
C LEU A 54 6.27 -3.17 -13.23
N TRP A 55 5.83 -4.04 -12.32
CA TRP A 55 5.50 -3.71 -10.95
C TRP A 55 6.65 -4.06 -10.03
N ASP A 56 6.94 -3.16 -9.10
CA ASP A 56 7.77 -3.40 -7.92
C ASP A 56 6.92 -3.08 -6.69
N PHE A 57 6.69 -4.10 -5.85
CA PHE A 57 5.82 -3.99 -4.68
C PHE A 57 6.52 -3.43 -3.44
N GLY A 58 7.83 -3.17 -3.50
CA GLY A 58 8.64 -2.66 -2.39
C GLY A 58 9.09 -3.71 -1.38
N ASP A 59 8.73 -4.98 -1.56
CA ASP A 59 9.15 -6.11 -0.73
C ASP A 59 10.21 -7.00 -1.41
N GLY A 60 10.69 -6.58 -2.59
CA GLY A 60 11.63 -7.32 -3.44
C GLY A 60 10.95 -8.24 -4.46
N VAL A 61 9.62 -8.34 -4.44
CA VAL A 61 8.85 -9.07 -5.47
C VAL A 61 8.44 -8.11 -6.57
N THR A 62 8.52 -8.59 -7.81
CA THR A 62 8.10 -7.85 -9.01
C THR A 62 7.08 -8.64 -9.82
N SER A 63 6.32 -7.95 -10.68
CA SER A 63 5.37 -8.59 -11.59
C SER A 63 5.35 -7.90 -12.95
N THR A 64 5.15 -8.67 -14.02
CA THR A 64 4.96 -8.14 -15.38
C THR A 64 3.51 -8.20 -15.86
N LEU A 65 2.59 -8.65 -15.00
CA LEU A 65 1.17 -8.64 -15.31
C LEU A 65 0.66 -7.20 -15.37
N GLU A 66 -0.34 -6.95 -16.20
CA GLU A 66 -0.93 -5.62 -16.31
C GLU A 66 -1.56 -5.19 -14.98
N SER A 67 -2.38 -6.03 -14.35
CA SER A 67 -3.01 -5.77 -13.05
C SER A 67 -2.84 -6.98 -12.12
N PRO A 68 -1.72 -7.07 -11.37
CA PRO A 68 -1.42 -8.21 -10.51
C PRO A 68 -2.17 -8.18 -9.18
N THR A 69 -2.26 -9.35 -8.56
CA THR A 69 -2.58 -9.48 -7.14
C THR A 69 -1.32 -9.90 -6.40
N HIS A 70 -0.97 -9.19 -5.34
CA HIS A 70 0.23 -9.47 -4.54
C HIS A 70 -0.15 -9.68 -3.07
N THR A 71 0.57 -10.56 -2.38
CA THR A 71 0.33 -10.84 -0.96
C THR A 71 1.54 -10.47 -0.12
N TYR A 72 1.39 -9.46 0.72
CA TYR A 72 2.40 -9.05 1.68
C TYR A 72 2.32 -9.95 2.92
N THR A 73 3.33 -10.79 3.10
CA THR A 73 3.41 -11.74 4.22
C THR A 73 4.07 -11.15 5.46
N THR A 74 4.84 -10.07 5.30
CA THR A 74 5.59 -9.44 6.38
C THR A 74 4.94 -8.11 6.72
N PRO A 75 4.81 -7.76 8.02
CA PRO A 75 4.41 -6.42 8.42
C PRO A 75 5.46 -5.38 8.01
N GLY A 76 5.00 -4.23 7.54
CA GLY A 76 5.87 -3.19 6.99
C GLY A 76 5.09 -2.13 6.23
N VAL A 77 5.79 -1.08 5.86
CA VAL A 77 5.27 -0.02 4.99
C VAL A 77 6.01 -0.12 3.66
N TYR A 78 5.25 -0.27 2.58
CA TYR A 78 5.78 -0.61 1.27
C TYR A 78 5.57 0.52 0.27
N THR A 79 6.64 0.84 -0.47
CA THR A 79 6.63 1.77 -1.59
C THR A 79 6.40 0.98 -2.88
N VAL A 80 5.36 1.32 -3.62
CA VAL A 80 5.00 0.60 -4.86
C VAL A 80 5.38 1.43 -6.06
N THR A 81 6.02 0.81 -7.04
CA THR A 81 6.38 1.43 -8.32
C THR A 81 5.79 0.66 -9.48
N LEU A 82 5.17 1.38 -10.41
CA LEU A 82 4.74 0.87 -11.71
C LEU A 82 5.57 1.56 -12.79
N THR A 83 6.21 0.77 -13.64
CA THR A 83 6.86 1.23 -14.86
C THR A 83 6.09 0.71 -16.06
N VAL A 84 5.73 1.59 -17.01
CA VAL A 84 5.12 1.20 -18.28
C VAL A 84 6.01 1.62 -19.43
N GLU A 85 6.10 0.78 -20.45
CA GLU A 85 6.94 1.00 -21.63
C GLU A 85 6.11 0.78 -22.90
N GLY A 86 6.25 1.71 -23.85
CA GLY A 86 5.58 1.68 -25.13
C GLY A 86 6.32 2.47 -26.21
N PRO A 87 5.79 2.50 -27.44
CA PRO A 87 6.37 3.28 -28.53
C PRO A 87 6.40 4.80 -28.25
N GLY A 88 5.55 5.28 -27.33
CA GLY A 88 5.56 6.64 -26.80
C GLY A 88 6.64 6.93 -25.75
N GLY A 89 7.47 5.95 -25.40
CA GLY A 89 8.52 6.05 -24.38
C GLY A 89 8.21 5.23 -23.13
N THR A 90 8.87 5.59 -22.03
CA THR A 90 8.72 4.94 -20.72
C THR A 90 8.17 5.93 -19.72
N ALA A 91 7.20 5.51 -18.93
CA ALA A 91 6.69 6.28 -17.78
C ALA A 91 6.77 5.44 -16.51
N MET A 92 6.92 6.13 -15.39
CA MET A 92 7.04 5.52 -14.07
C MET A 92 6.18 6.31 -13.08
N GLU A 93 5.43 5.59 -12.26
CA GLU A 93 4.68 6.13 -11.12
C GLU A 93 5.17 5.41 -9.86
N THR A 94 5.57 6.17 -8.85
CA THR A 94 5.99 5.63 -7.55
C THR A 94 5.13 6.24 -6.45
N LYS A 95 4.45 5.40 -5.68
CA LYS A 95 3.71 5.80 -4.48
C LYS A 95 4.47 5.34 -3.25
N ALA A 96 5.11 6.28 -2.56
CA ALA A 96 5.81 6.04 -1.31
C ALA A 96 4.82 5.72 -0.19
N GLU A 97 5.20 4.78 0.69
CA GLU A 97 4.41 4.39 1.87
C GLU A 97 2.95 4.01 1.55
N TYR A 98 2.74 3.41 0.37
CA TYR A 98 1.41 3.22 -0.19
C TYR A 98 0.64 2.06 0.44
N VAL A 99 1.33 0.98 0.82
CA VAL A 99 0.72 -0.19 1.47
C VAL A 99 1.26 -0.35 2.88
N SER A 100 0.37 -0.37 3.88
CA SER A 100 0.71 -0.51 5.30
C SER A 100 0.21 -1.84 5.86
N VAL A 101 1.14 -2.72 6.24
CA VAL A 101 0.84 -4.05 6.76
C VAL A 101 1.22 -4.14 8.22
N TRP A 102 0.24 -4.50 9.05
CA TRP A 102 0.37 -4.58 10.51
C TRP A 102 0.56 -6.02 10.97
N TYR A 103 1.07 -6.17 12.19
CA TYR A 103 1.11 -7.46 12.86
C TYR A 103 -0.30 -7.97 13.13
N SER A 104 -0.49 -9.28 12.99
CA SER A 104 -1.66 -9.94 13.56
C SER A 104 -1.51 -9.93 15.10
N VAL A 105 -2.26 -9.07 15.77
CA VAL A 105 -2.40 -9.12 17.23
C VAL A 105 -3.35 -10.27 17.58
N TYR A 106 -2.79 -11.45 17.80
CA TYR A 106 -3.50 -12.47 18.56
C TYR A 106 -3.67 -11.96 20.00
N LEU A 107 -4.86 -11.45 20.31
CA LEU A 107 -5.29 -11.25 21.69
C LEU A 107 -5.20 -12.60 22.42
N PRO A 108 -4.46 -12.75 23.54
CA PRO A 108 -4.64 -13.91 24.37
C PRO A 108 -6.08 -13.83 24.92
N LEU A 109 -6.90 -14.84 24.61
CA LEU A 109 -8.30 -14.94 25.05
C LEU A 109 -8.44 -15.17 26.58
N VAL A 110 -7.46 -14.78 27.41
CA VAL A 110 -7.53 -14.93 28.87
C VAL A 110 -7.00 -13.67 29.58
N MET A 111 -7.86 -12.65 29.62
CA MET A 111 -8.18 -12.02 30.91
C MET A 111 -9.67 -12.22 31.17
N GLN A 112 -10.10 -13.48 31.31
CA GLN A 112 -11.12 -13.78 32.31
C GLN A 112 -10.38 -13.87 33.65
N SER A 113 -10.09 -12.74 34.31
CA SER A 113 -9.86 -12.80 35.75
C SER A 113 -11.21 -12.81 36.44
N SER A 114 -11.71 -14.02 36.61
CA SER A 114 -12.51 -14.37 37.78
C SER A 114 -11.88 -13.73 39.03
N GLY A 115 -12.67 -12.97 39.78
CA GLY A 115 -12.36 -12.58 41.17
C GLY A 115 -11.81 -11.17 41.37
N ALA A 116 -12.71 -10.18 41.44
CA ALA A 116 -12.51 -9.00 42.29
C ALA A 116 -13.65 -8.92 43.32
N VAL A 117 -13.48 -9.63 44.45
CA VAL A 117 -13.97 -9.16 45.75
C VAL A 117 -12.87 -8.25 46.29
N ALA A 118 -13.07 -6.94 46.24
CA ALA A 118 -12.36 -5.97 47.08
C ALA A 118 -13.08 -4.63 47.04
N GLN A 119 -14.10 -4.49 47.88
CA GLN A 119 -14.59 -3.19 48.31
C GLN A 119 -13.42 -2.44 49.01
N ALA A 120 -13.30 -1.15 48.74
CA ALA A 120 -12.20 -0.26 49.14
C ALA A 120 -11.82 -0.27 50.65
N PRO A 121 -10.56 0.07 51.00
CA PRO A 121 -10.12 0.29 52.40
C PRO A 121 -10.72 1.60 53.00
N PRO A 122 -10.67 1.76 54.33
CA PRO A 122 -11.76 2.35 55.13
C PRO A 122 -11.70 3.87 55.23
N SER A 123 -12.84 4.55 55.02
CA SER A 123 -13.03 5.91 55.51
C SER A 123 -13.59 5.86 56.93
N SER A 124 -12.75 6.31 57.85
CA SER A 124 -12.99 6.47 59.28
C SER A 124 -14.23 7.31 59.57
N SER A 125 -15.18 6.76 60.33
CA SER A 125 -16.09 7.55 61.17
C SER A 125 -16.59 6.74 62.36
N ARG A 126 -15.81 6.84 63.45
CA ARG A 126 -16.25 6.98 64.85
C ARG A 126 -17.29 5.99 65.42
N CYS A 127 -16.77 5.06 66.23
CA CYS A 127 -17.12 4.88 67.64
C CYS A 127 -18.61 4.73 68.02
N ILE A 128 -19.08 3.49 68.27
CA ILE A 128 -19.93 3.19 69.45
C ILE A 128 -19.46 1.86 70.06
N LEU A 129 -19.35 1.92 71.39
CA LEU A 129 -18.75 1.01 72.34
C LEU A 129 -19.75 -0.08 72.81
N ARG A 130 -19.22 -1.22 73.27
CA ARG A 130 -19.78 -2.21 74.24
C ARG A 130 -20.56 -3.44 73.74
N ARG A 131 -19.77 -4.52 73.59
CA ARG A 131 -19.90 -5.82 74.26
C ARG A 131 -20.97 -5.90 75.38
N SER A 132 -21.97 -6.77 75.22
CA SER A 132 -22.51 -7.56 76.34
C SER A 132 -23.25 -8.79 75.83
N LEU A 133 -22.77 -9.96 76.28
CA LEU A 133 -23.38 -11.27 76.09
C LEU A 133 -24.65 -11.36 76.96
N ALA A 134 -25.71 -11.97 76.42
CA ALA A 134 -26.83 -12.44 77.22
C ALA A 134 -26.88 -13.98 77.14
N PRO A 135 -26.92 -14.70 78.27
CA PRO A 135 -27.22 -16.14 78.28
C PRO A 135 -28.73 -16.39 78.19
N TYR A 136 -29.10 -17.42 77.42
CA TYR A 136 -30.43 -18.01 77.37
C TYR A 136 -30.73 -18.80 78.67
N PRO A 137 -31.92 -18.69 79.26
CA PRO A 137 -32.57 -19.76 80.01
C PRO A 137 -33.48 -20.62 79.13
#